data_AF-A0A9Q0YGW0-F1
#
_entry.id   AF-A0A9Q0YGW0-F1
#
_cell.length_a   1.000
_cell.length_b   1.000
_cell.length_c   1.000
_cell.angle_alpha   90.00
_cell.angle_beta   90.00
_cell.angle_gamma   90.00
#
_symmetry.space_group_name_H-M   'P 1'
#
loop_
_entity.id
_entity.type
_entity.pdbx_description
1 polymer ?
#
loop_
_entity_poly.entity_id
_entity_poly.type
_entity_poly.pdbx_seq_one_letter_code
_entity_poly.pdbx_strand_id
1 'polypeptide(L)'
;MPDSAKTDYQKVCNLFQVRFGSHGQKDLYRARLRIRKRKQGEPLVELAADIRRLINAAYPDMPPEVKNELGSDYFIEALDNAVQRTVVRRRKPTSLEAALKVAMEEEAIMQLEASRKGPNLVASTGETSHMQQMLNDLATQVSQLNDNVQQLMQNKVEVQGSHPECNSSSKVPSKTDRIFRNSIALWTFDELNEERSARQANTLLDYFEIKVTYYKMSTLPTKLQSSWLNFTH
;
A
#
# COMPACT_ATOMS: atom_id res chain seq x y z
N MET A 1 16.49 49.99 41.54
CA MET A 1 16.51 49.07 40.38
C MET A 1 15.99 49.84 39.17
N PRO A 2 16.72 49.90 38.04
CA PRO A 2 16.31 50.66 36.87
C PRO A 2 15.10 49.99 36.18
N ASP A 3 14.16 50.79 35.68
CA ASP A 3 12.88 50.31 35.14
C ASP A 3 12.99 49.61 33.78
N SER A 4 14.12 49.78 33.08
CA SER A 4 14.40 49.06 31.81
C SER A 4 14.50 47.55 32.01
N ALA A 5 15.15 47.08 33.08
CA ALA A 5 15.35 45.65 33.36
C ALA A 5 14.04 44.92 33.68
N LYS A 6 13.05 45.60 34.29
CA LYS A 6 11.72 45.03 34.57
C LYS A 6 10.94 44.78 33.27
N THR A 7 11.08 45.69 32.31
CA THR A 7 10.41 45.62 31.00
C THR A 7 10.95 44.45 30.19
N ASP A 8 12.26 44.21 30.23
CA ASP A 8 12.88 43.08 29.54
C ASP A 8 12.58 41.73 30.20
N TYR A 9 12.52 41.67 31.53
CA TYR A 9 12.06 40.48 32.24
C TYR A 9 10.60 40.12 31.89
N GLN A 10 9.70 41.10 31.87
CA GLN A 10 8.30 40.89 31.50
C GLN A 10 8.14 40.38 30.06
N LYS A 11 8.94 40.87 29.10
CA LYS A 11 8.94 40.35 27.72
C LYS A 11 9.32 38.87 27.67
N VAL A 12 10.35 38.47 28.41
CA VAL A 12 10.78 37.07 28.47
C VAL A 12 9.69 36.21 29.12
N CYS A 13 9.11 36.62 30.24
CA CYS A 13 7.99 35.91 30.87
C CYS A 13 6.78 35.77 29.94
N ASN A 14 6.43 36.81 29.20
CA ASN A 14 5.34 36.77 28.23
C ASN A 14 5.65 35.80 27.07
N LEU A 15 6.87 35.79 26.55
CA LEU A 15 7.30 34.82 25.54
C LEU A 15 7.23 33.37 26.05
N PHE A 16 7.66 33.14 27.30
CA PHE A 16 7.50 31.85 27.96
C PHE A 16 6.03 31.47 28.14
N GLN A 17 5.17 32.42 28.51
CA GLN A 17 3.74 32.16 28.70
C GLN A 17 3.00 31.93 27.37
N VAL A 18 3.42 32.57 26.28
CA VAL A 18 2.88 32.29 24.95
C VAL A 18 3.32 30.89 24.47
N ARG A 19 4.58 30.52 24.67
CA ARG A 19 5.12 29.24 24.19
C ARG A 19 4.75 28.03 25.06
N PHE A 20 4.76 28.21 26.37
CA PHE A 20 4.59 27.14 27.37
C PHE A 20 3.38 27.32 28.27
N GLY A 21 2.68 28.46 28.18
CA GLY A 21 1.47 28.67 28.95
C GLY A 21 0.30 27.83 28.48
N SER A 22 -0.82 27.98 29.18
CA SER A 22 -2.03 27.16 29.01
C SER A 22 -2.51 27.06 27.55
N HIS A 23 -2.38 28.13 26.76
CA HIS A 23 -2.82 28.14 25.36
C HIS A 23 -1.99 27.23 24.45
N GLY A 24 -0.65 27.37 24.47
CA GLY A 24 0.25 26.52 23.68
C GLY A 24 0.15 25.04 24.07
N GLN A 25 -0.13 24.75 25.35
CA GLN A 25 -0.39 23.38 25.80
C GLN A 25 -1.70 22.82 25.22
N LYS A 26 -2.80 23.60 25.22
CA LYS A 26 -4.08 23.19 24.60
C LYS A 26 -3.90 22.84 23.12
N ASP A 27 -3.17 23.67 22.36
CA ASP A 27 -2.94 23.42 20.94
C ASP A 27 -2.09 22.18 20.67
N LEU A 28 -1.09 21.90 21.51
CA LEU A 28 -0.34 20.64 21.46
C LEU A 28 -1.25 19.43 21.67
N TYR A 29 -2.16 19.47 22.63
CA TYR A 29 -3.11 18.37 22.85
C TYR A 29 -4.08 18.20 21.68
N ARG A 30 -4.55 19.29 21.07
CA ARG A 30 -5.37 19.24 19.84
C ARG A 30 -4.61 18.61 18.68
N ALA A 31 -3.34 18.97 18.49
CA ALA A 31 -2.49 18.37 17.47
C ALA A 31 -2.29 16.87 17.72
N ARG A 32 -2.00 16.47 18.97
CA ARG A 32 -1.89 15.06 19.38
C ARG A 32 -3.18 14.27 19.14
N LEU A 33 -4.33 14.88 19.41
CA LEU A 33 -5.64 14.26 19.19
C LEU A 33 -5.88 13.98 17.70
N ARG A 34 -5.55 14.92 16.81
CA ARG A 34 -5.71 14.76 15.35
C ARG A 34 -4.87 13.65 14.74
N ILE A 35 -3.64 13.48 15.23
CA ILE A 35 -2.73 12.44 14.73
C ILE A 35 -2.93 11.10 15.44
N ARG A 36 -3.80 11.03 16.47
CA ARG A 36 -4.01 9.80 17.23
C ARG A 36 -4.71 8.77 16.35
N LYS A 37 -4.03 7.65 16.13
CA LYS A 37 -4.55 6.44 15.49
C LYS A 37 -4.30 5.23 16.38
N ARG A 38 -5.15 4.21 16.30
CA ARG A 38 -4.98 2.91 16.97
C ARG A 38 -3.66 2.29 16.50
N LYS A 39 -2.82 1.84 17.43
CA LYS A 39 -1.62 1.05 17.09
C LYS A 39 -2.01 -0.41 16.83
N GLN A 40 -1.22 -1.12 16.03
CA GLN A 40 -1.41 -2.55 15.85
C GLN A 40 -1.30 -3.28 17.20
N GLY A 41 -2.28 -4.13 17.51
CA GLY A 41 -2.34 -4.85 18.79
C GLY A 41 -2.81 -4.03 20.00
N GLU A 42 -3.12 -2.74 19.83
CA GLU A 42 -3.64 -1.92 20.92
C GLU A 42 -5.11 -2.27 21.24
N PRO A 43 -5.49 -2.46 22.51
CA PRO A 43 -6.87 -2.71 22.88
C PRO A 43 -7.73 -1.45 22.68
N LEU A 44 -8.96 -1.62 22.20
CA LEU A 44 -9.89 -0.50 21.96
C LEU A 44 -10.15 0.37 23.19
N VAL A 45 -10.13 -0.24 24.37
CA VAL A 45 -10.35 0.44 25.66
C VAL A 45 -9.22 1.43 25.97
N GLU A 46 -7.97 1.06 25.68
CA GLU A 46 -6.81 1.94 25.90
C GLU A 46 -6.84 3.14 24.94
N LEU A 47 -7.20 2.90 23.67
CA LEU A 47 -7.43 3.96 22.69
C LEU A 47 -8.50 4.95 23.19
N ALA A 48 -9.63 4.47 23.69
CA ALA A 48 -10.71 5.32 24.19
C ALA A 48 -10.26 6.11 25.43
N ALA A 49 -9.54 5.49 26.37
CA ALA A 49 -9.01 6.16 27.55
C ALA A 49 -8.04 7.29 27.17
N ASP A 50 -7.16 7.04 26.20
CA ASP A 50 -6.23 8.03 25.68
C ASP A 50 -6.94 9.22 25.02
N ILE A 51 -7.93 8.95 24.18
CA ILE A 51 -8.74 9.99 23.53
C ILE A 51 -9.46 10.85 24.56
N ARG A 52 -10.07 10.22 25.58
CA ARG A 52 -10.72 10.94 26.69
C ARG A 52 -9.74 11.86 27.41
N ARG A 53 -8.54 11.37 27.73
CA ARG A 53 -7.49 12.16 28.37
C ARG A 53 -7.06 13.34 27.49
N LEU A 54 -6.84 13.10 26.20
CA LEU A 54 -6.45 14.14 25.25
C LEU A 54 -7.53 15.21 25.07
N ILE A 55 -8.81 14.82 25.02
CA ILE A 55 -9.93 15.77 24.91
C ILE A 55 -10.04 16.64 26.16
N ASN A 56 -9.94 16.03 27.35
CA ASN A 56 -10.00 16.78 28.60
C ASN A 56 -8.85 17.79 28.72
N ALA A 57 -7.67 17.46 28.19
CA ALA A 57 -6.51 18.36 28.16
C ALA A 57 -6.60 19.43 27.05
N ALA A 58 -7.14 19.09 25.88
CA ALA A 58 -7.28 19.98 24.73
C ALA A 58 -8.43 21.00 24.91
N TYR A 59 -9.48 20.60 25.61
CA TYR A 59 -10.72 21.36 25.77
C TYR A 59 -11.21 21.32 27.23
N PRO A 60 -10.47 21.91 28.18
CA PRO A 60 -10.88 21.90 29.59
C PRO A 60 -12.20 22.67 29.80
N ASP A 61 -12.38 23.78 29.09
CA ASP A 61 -13.46 24.75 29.30
C ASP A 61 -14.81 24.34 28.64
N MET A 62 -14.83 23.26 27.86
CA MET A 62 -16.04 22.80 27.15
C MET A 62 -16.97 22.00 28.08
N PRO A 63 -18.30 22.00 27.83
CA PRO A 63 -19.24 21.14 28.56
C PRO A 63 -18.98 19.65 28.26
N PRO A 64 -19.29 18.74 29.21
CA PRO A 64 -19.00 17.31 29.08
C PRO A 64 -19.76 16.65 27.91
N GLU A 65 -20.96 17.11 27.59
CA GLU A 65 -21.76 16.60 26.46
C GLU A 65 -21.02 16.79 25.13
N VAL A 66 -20.48 17.98 24.90
CA VAL A 66 -19.73 18.28 23.67
C VAL A 66 -18.41 17.53 23.64
N LYS A 67 -17.75 17.32 24.79
CA LYS A 67 -16.55 16.47 24.88
C LYS A 67 -16.86 15.02 24.50
N ASN A 68 -18.03 14.51 24.87
CA ASN A 68 -18.45 13.15 24.55
C ASN A 68 -18.72 12.97 23.05
N GLU A 69 -19.40 13.93 22.41
CA GLU A 69 -19.65 13.94 20.96
C GLU A 69 -18.33 14.05 20.18
N LEU A 70 -17.48 15.00 20.57
CA LEU A 70 -16.15 15.14 19.99
C LEU A 70 -15.31 13.88 20.18
N GLY A 71 -15.45 13.24 21.35
CA GLY A 71 -14.82 11.96 21.68
C GLY A 71 -15.23 10.83 20.76
N SER A 72 -16.52 10.69 20.47
CA SER A 72 -16.99 9.71 19.51
C SER A 72 -16.39 9.93 18.11
N ASP A 73 -16.35 11.18 17.63
CA ASP A 73 -15.83 11.48 16.30
C ASP A 73 -14.33 11.16 16.17
N TYR A 74 -13.52 11.65 17.11
CA TYR A 74 -12.08 11.34 17.11
C TYR A 74 -11.81 9.85 17.32
N PHE A 75 -12.62 9.15 18.12
CA PHE A 75 -12.49 7.70 18.28
C PHE A 75 -12.76 6.98 16.96
N ILE A 76 -13.83 7.33 16.25
CA ILE A 76 -14.14 6.77 14.93
C ILE A 76 -12.99 7.02 13.96
N GLU A 77 -12.48 8.25 13.90
CA GLU A 77 -11.35 8.58 13.02
C GLU A 77 -10.06 7.84 13.41
N ALA A 78 -9.86 7.55 14.70
CA ALA A 78 -8.67 6.89 15.20
C ALA A 78 -8.65 5.37 14.93
N LEU A 79 -9.79 4.75 14.61
CA LEU A 79 -9.84 3.33 14.24
C LEU A 79 -9.02 3.03 12.98
N ASP A 80 -8.25 1.95 13.00
CA ASP A 80 -7.39 1.53 11.87
C ASP A 80 -8.22 0.90 10.74
N ASN A 81 -9.16 0.01 11.08
CA ASN A 81 -9.98 -0.70 10.10
C ASN A 81 -11.11 0.18 9.53
N ALA A 82 -11.10 0.37 8.20
CA ALA A 82 -12.11 1.16 7.48
C ALA A 82 -13.54 0.58 7.57
N VAL A 83 -13.69 -0.75 7.62
CA VAL A 83 -14.99 -1.41 7.78
C VAL A 83 -15.54 -1.13 9.17
N GLN A 84 -14.73 -1.34 10.20
CA GLN A 84 -15.11 -1.04 11.59
C GLN A 84 -15.49 0.44 11.74
N ARG A 85 -14.69 1.35 11.17
CA ARG A 85 -14.99 2.79 11.15
C ARG A 85 -16.35 3.10 10.53
N THR A 86 -16.67 2.48 9.39
CA THR A 86 -17.93 2.69 8.67
C THR A 86 -19.12 2.17 9.48
N VAL A 87 -18.99 0.99 10.08
CA VAL A 87 -20.04 0.39 10.92
C VAL A 87 -20.34 1.26 12.14
N VAL A 88 -19.29 1.67 12.88
CA VAL A 88 -19.46 2.52 14.06
C VAL A 88 -20.08 3.86 13.66
N ARG A 89 -19.63 4.48 12.56
CA ARG A 89 -20.19 5.75 12.05
C ARG A 89 -21.66 5.63 11.66
N ARG A 90 -22.06 4.50 11.07
CA ARG A 90 -23.47 4.23 10.71
C ARG A 90 -24.37 4.13 11.94
N ARG A 91 -23.86 3.62 13.07
CA ARG A 91 -24.62 3.55 14.32
C ARG A 91 -24.80 4.89 15.03
N LYS A 92 -24.09 5.95 14.61
CA LYS A 92 -24.17 7.31 15.16
C LYS A 92 -24.12 7.35 16.70
N PRO A 93 -23.02 6.88 17.32
CA PRO A 93 -22.88 6.92 18.77
C PRO A 93 -22.90 8.37 19.25
N THR A 94 -23.62 8.63 20.35
CA THR A 94 -23.73 9.96 20.97
C THR A 94 -22.66 10.21 22.04
N SER A 95 -21.92 9.18 22.43
CA SER A 95 -20.86 9.26 23.42
C SER A 95 -19.67 8.38 23.04
N LEU A 96 -18.49 8.73 23.55
CA LEU A 96 -17.29 7.92 23.41
C LEU A 96 -17.49 6.48 23.92
N GLU A 97 -18.24 6.29 25.00
CA GLU A 97 -18.52 4.96 25.55
C GLU A 97 -19.46 4.15 24.66
N ALA A 98 -20.47 4.79 24.08
CA ALA A 98 -21.34 4.15 23.10
C ALA A 98 -20.54 3.74 21.86
N ALA A 99 -19.62 4.60 21.38
CA ALA A 99 -18.74 4.29 20.26
C ALA A 99 -17.82 3.10 20.56
N LEU A 100 -17.24 3.07 21.77
CA LEU A 100 -16.40 1.96 22.24
C LEU A 100 -17.18 0.64 22.28
N LYS A 101 -18.39 0.65 22.87
CA LYS A 101 -19.24 -0.54 22.95
C LYS A 101 -19.56 -1.10 21.57
N VAL A 102 -19.96 -0.24 20.63
CA VAL A 102 -20.25 -0.65 19.25
C VAL A 102 -19.00 -1.21 18.56
N ALA A 103 -17.84 -0.59 18.76
CA ALA A 103 -16.59 -1.07 18.18
C ALA A 103 -16.17 -2.45 18.75
N MET A 104 -16.38 -2.68 20.05
CA MET A 104 -16.13 -3.97 20.70
C MET A 104 -17.10 -5.06 20.22
N GLU A 105 -18.39 -4.75 20.11
CA GLU A 105 -19.38 -5.65 19.52
C GLU A 105 -18.98 -6.07 18.11
N GLU A 106 -18.55 -5.11 17.30
CA GLU A 106 -18.10 -5.37 15.94
C GLU A 106 -16.80 -6.20 15.89
N GLU A 107 -15.83 -5.95 16.78
CA GLU A 107 -14.60 -6.74 16.87
C GLU A 107 -14.89 -8.20 17.23
N ALA A 108 -15.86 -8.44 18.14
CA ALA A 108 -16.32 -9.78 18.47
C ALA A 108 -16.99 -10.47 17.28
N ILE A 109 -17.84 -9.76 16.52
CA ILE A 109 -18.47 -10.30 15.30
C ILE A 109 -17.41 -10.63 14.26
N MET A 110 -16.44 -9.75 14.03
CA MET A 110 -15.34 -10.00 13.08
C MET A 110 -14.53 -11.24 13.45
N GLN A 111 -14.25 -11.45 14.74
CA GLN A 111 -13.54 -12.65 15.22
C GLN A 111 -14.36 -13.94 15.01
N LEU A 112 -15.68 -13.88 15.24
CA LEU A 112 -16.58 -15.00 14.97
C LEU A 112 -16.62 -15.34 13.47
N GLU A 113 -16.76 -14.33 12.61
CA GLU A 113 -16.77 -14.50 11.16
C GLU A 113 -15.42 -15.00 10.63
N ALA A 114 -14.30 -14.55 11.20
CA ALA A 114 -12.98 -15.09 10.90
C ALA A 114 -12.86 -16.57 11.28
N SER A 115 -13.43 -16.97 12.42
CA SER A 115 -13.43 -18.36 12.87
C SER A 115 -14.34 -19.26 12.02
N ARG A 116 -15.51 -18.75 11.59
CA ARG A 116 -16.43 -19.45 10.67
C ARG A 116 -15.83 -19.72 9.31
N LYS A 117 -14.94 -18.84 8.85
CA LYS A 117 -14.27 -18.97 7.57
C LYS A 117 -13.25 -20.11 7.51
N GLY A 118 -12.89 -20.73 8.64
CA GLY A 118 -11.98 -21.88 8.71
C GLY A 118 -10.67 -21.66 7.93
N PRO A 119 -9.85 -22.71 7.70
CA PRO A 119 -8.70 -22.62 6.79
C PRO A 119 -9.08 -22.37 5.31
N ASN A 120 -10.37 -22.22 4.99
CA ASN A 120 -10.88 -22.37 3.64
C ASN A 120 -11.29 -21.05 2.98
N LEU A 121 -10.56 -19.96 3.26
CA LEU A 121 -10.53 -18.78 2.40
C LEU A 121 -9.52 -18.96 1.27
N VAL A 122 -9.71 -20.03 0.51
CA VAL A 122 -9.40 -20.09 -0.93
C VAL A 122 -10.76 -20.19 -1.63
N ALA A 123 -11.59 -19.17 -1.47
CA ALA A 123 -12.90 -19.10 -2.09
C ALA A 123 -13.25 -17.66 -2.51
N SER A 124 -12.29 -17.01 -3.18
CA SER A 124 -12.56 -15.97 -4.18
C SER A 124 -11.74 -16.23 -5.44
N THR A 125 -11.39 -17.49 -5.68
CA THR A 125 -10.35 -17.87 -6.63
C THR A 125 -10.61 -19.25 -7.22
N GLY A 126 -11.84 -19.49 -7.66
CA GLY A 126 -12.10 -20.56 -8.64
C GLY A 126 -11.25 -20.35 -9.91
N GLU A 127 -11.02 -19.09 -10.27
CA GLU A 127 -10.18 -18.71 -11.42
C GLU A 127 -8.68 -18.92 -11.16
N THR A 128 -8.13 -18.62 -9.97
CA THR A 128 -6.70 -18.90 -9.76
C THR A 128 -6.41 -20.37 -9.54
N SER A 129 -7.33 -21.20 -9.02
CA SER A 129 -7.06 -22.65 -8.93
C SER A 129 -6.98 -23.29 -10.31
N HIS A 130 -7.84 -22.87 -11.24
CA HIS A 130 -7.78 -23.35 -12.63
C HIS A 130 -6.55 -22.81 -13.37
N MET A 131 -6.21 -21.53 -13.21
CA MET A 131 -4.97 -20.98 -13.77
C MET A 131 -3.71 -21.62 -13.15
N GLN A 132 -3.72 -21.93 -11.85
CA GLN A 132 -2.61 -22.60 -11.19
C GLN A 132 -2.46 -24.06 -11.69
N GLN A 133 -3.57 -24.76 -11.93
CA GLN A 133 -3.56 -26.06 -12.58
C GLN A 133 -3.01 -25.97 -14.00
N MET A 134 -3.50 -25.03 -14.81
CA MET A 134 -2.99 -24.81 -16.17
C MET A 134 -1.49 -24.47 -16.19
N LEU A 135 -1.00 -23.70 -15.21
CA LEU A 135 0.42 -23.39 -15.08
C LEU A 135 1.26 -24.62 -14.73
N ASN A 136 0.75 -25.49 -13.84
CA ASN A 136 1.42 -26.75 -13.49
C ASN A 136 1.40 -27.74 -14.66
N ASP A 137 0.29 -27.82 -15.39
CA ASP A 137 0.16 -28.65 -16.59
C ASP A 137 1.10 -28.15 -17.70
N LEU A 138 1.23 -26.83 -17.88
CA LEU A 138 2.18 -26.26 -18.82
C LEU A 138 3.63 -26.53 -18.41
N ALA A 139 3.95 -26.42 -17.12
CA ALA A 139 5.29 -26.72 -16.61
C ALA A 139 5.67 -28.19 -16.84
N THR A 140 4.74 -29.12 -16.62
CA THR A 140 4.97 -30.55 -16.89
C THR A 140 5.14 -30.84 -18.38
N GLN A 141 4.37 -30.20 -19.27
CA GLN A 141 4.55 -30.32 -20.72
C GLN A 141 5.92 -29.80 -21.18
N VAL A 142 6.39 -28.67 -20.66
CA VAL A 142 7.72 -28.12 -21.00
C VAL A 142 8.84 -29.07 -20.55
N SER A 143 8.73 -29.65 -19.36
CA SER A 143 9.71 -30.66 -18.89
C SER A 143 9.73 -31.89 -19.79
N GLN A 144 8.55 -32.42 -20.15
CA GLN A 144 8.43 -33.57 -21.05
C GLN A 144 9.03 -33.29 -22.44
N LEU A 145 8.79 -32.10 -23.00
CA LEU A 145 9.39 -31.70 -24.27
C LEU A 145 10.91 -31.62 -24.18
N ASN A 146 11.44 -31.08 -23.08
CA ASN A 146 12.88 -31.02 -22.86
C ASN A 146 13.50 -32.43 -22.79
N ASP A 147 12.85 -33.36 -22.09
CA ASP A 147 13.32 -34.75 -21.98
C ASP A 147 13.27 -35.46 -23.34
N ASN A 148 12.22 -35.23 -24.13
CA ASN A 148 12.12 -35.77 -25.50
C ASN A 148 13.22 -35.22 -26.41
N VAL A 149 13.55 -33.93 -26.31
CA VAL A 149 14.65 -33.32 -27.06
C VAL A 149 16.00 -33.93 -26.65
N GLN A 150 16.24 -34.16 -25.36
CA GLN A 150 17.46 -34.82 -24.90
C GLN A 150 17.57 -36.25 -25.43
N GLN A 151 16.47 -37.02 -25.41
CA GLN A 151 16.43 -38.37 -25.97
C GLN A 151 16.72 -38.38 -27.48
N LEU A 152 16.19 -37.40 -28.23
CA LEU A 152 16.49 -37.25 -29.65
C LEU A 152 17.95 -36.86 -29.91
N MET A 153 18.57 -36.10 -29.00
CA MET A 153 20.02 -35.82 -29.06
C MET A 153 20.85 -37.06 -28.74
N GLN A 154 20.42 -37.89 -27.77
CA GLN A 154 21.08 -39.15 -27.42
C GLN A 154 21.00 -40.18 -28.56
N ASN A 155 19.84 -40.30 -29.20
CA ASN A 155 19.59 -41.26 -30.28
C ASN A 155 20.28 -40.90 -31.60
N LYS A 156 20.83 -39.68 -31.74
CA LYS A 156 21.60 -39.27 -32.93
C LYS A 156 23.07 -39.74 -32.90
N VAL A 157 23.49 -40.44 -31.84
CA VAL A 157 24.86 -40.95 -31.71
C VAL A 157 25.01 -42.41 -32.16
N GLU A 158 23.91 -43.15 -32.39
CA GLU A 158 23.99 -44.57 -32.75
C GLU A 158 23.21 -44.93 -34.03
N VAL A 159 23.61 -44.40 -35.19
CA VAL A 159 23.47 -45.13 -36.46
C VAL A 159 24.75 -45.00 -37.30
N GLN A 160 25.66 -45.92 -36.98
CA GLN A 160 26.56 -46.66 -37.87
C GLN A 160 27.56 -45.87 -38.74
N GLY A 161 28.78 -45.77 -38.21
CA GLY A 161 29.99 -45.73 -39.02
C GLY A 161 30.29 -47.12 -39.61
N SER A 162 30.28 -47.21 -40.93
CA SER A 162 31.09 -48.17 -41.69
C SER A 162 31.51 -47.48 -42.99
N HIS A 163 32.76 -47.01 -43.04
CA HIS A 163 33.37 -46.44 -44.25
C HIS A 163 33.72 -47.57 -45.22
N PRO A 164 33.61 -47.33 -46.55
CA PRO A 164 34.85 -47.34 -47.30
C PRO A 164 35.00 -46.17 -48.30
N GLU A 165 36.25 -45.76 -48.45
CA GLU A 165 36.92 -45.22 -49.64
C GLU A 165 36.38 -43.99 -50.41
N CYS A 166 37.13 -42.90 -50.23
CA CYS A 166 37.82 -42.07 -51.24
C CYS A 166 37.12 -41.61 -52.55
N ASN A 167 37.36 -40.31 -52.80
CA ASN A 167 37.44 -39.59 -54.08
C ASN A 167 36.13 -39.19 -54.79
N SER A 168 35.76 -37.91 -54.67
CA SER A 168 36.18 -36.91 -55.65
C SER A 168 35.61 -35.52 -55.36
N SER A 169 36.42 -34.54 -55.73
CA SER A 169 36.18 -33.10 -55.74
C SER A 169 34.98 -32.66 -56.60
N SER A 170 34.05 -31.88 -56.05
CA SER A 170 33.45 -30.69 -56.71
C SER A 170 32.42 -30.03 -55.76
N LYS A 171 32.77 -28.93 -55.08
CA LYS A 171 32.60 -27.52 -55.49
C LYS A 171 31.14 -27.05 -55.56
N VAL A 172 30.67 -26.46 -54.45
CA VAL A 172 29.75 -25.30 -54.48
C VAL A 172 30.23 -24.28 -53.42
N PRO A 173 30.54 -23.01 -53.78
CA PRO A 173 31.07 -22.02 -52.86
C PRO A 173 30.04 -20.99 -52.38
N SER A 174 30.23 -20.51 -51.14
CA SER A 174 29.85 -19.18 -50.59
C SER A 174 28.34 -18.84 -50.55
N LYS A 175 27.78 -18.36 -49.43
CA LYS A 175 28.14 -17.10 -48.78
C LYS A 175 27.72 -17.14 -47.31
N THR A 176 28.59 -16.54 -46.49
CA THR A 176 28.34 -16.02 -45.13
C THR A 176 28.05 -17.04 -44.03
N ASP A 177 29.05 -17.89 -43.80
CA ASP A 177 29.42 -18.34 -42.46
C ASP A 177 30.32 -17.26 -41.84
N ARG A 178 29.79 -16.39 -40.96
CA ARG A 178 30.56 -15.59 -39.96
C ARG A 178 29.79 -14.60 -39.09
N ILE A 179 28.48 -14.42 -39.25
CA ILE A 179 27.69 -13.54 -38.37
C ILE A 179 26.40 -14.26 -37.94
N PHE A 180 26.53 -15.31 -37.14
CA PHE A 180 25.48 -15.70 -36.17
C PHE A 180 26.00 -16.73 -35.14
N ARG A 181 27.32 -16.80 -34.94
CA ARG A 181 27.93 -17.76 -34.00
C ARG A 181 28.50 -17.14 -32.73
N ASN A 182 28.24 -15.85 -32.44
CA ASN A 182 28.79 -15.25 -31.24
C ASN A 182 27.97 -14.08 -30.65
N SER A 183 26.68 -14.30 -30.39
CA SER A 183 25.86 -13.32 -29.62
C SER A 183 24.93 -13.97 -28.59
N ILE A 184 25.21 -15.22 -28.19
CA ILE A 184 24.51 -15.93 -27.10
C ILE A 184 25.49 -16.23 -25.94
N ALA A 185 26.55 -15.42 -25.79
CA ALA A 185 27.63 -15.73 -24.83
C ALA A 185 27.90 -14.66 -23.76
N LEU A 186 27.14 -13.56 -23.66
CA LEU A 186 27.43 -12.50 -22.65
C LEU A 186 26.19 -11.78 -22.09
N TRP A 187 25.11 -12.48 -21.72
CA TRP A 187 24.05 -11.90 -20.86
C TRP A 187 23.44 -12.90 -19.87
N THR A 188 24.12 -14.01 -19.55
CA THR A 188 23.74 -14.76 -18.36
C THR A 188 24.28 -14.03 -17.14
N PHE A 189 23.33 -13.55 -16.33
CA PHE A 189 23.48 -13.25 -14.89
C PHE A 189 23.72 -11.79 -14.47
N ASP A 190 22.97 -10.83 -15.03
CA ASP A 190 22.70 -9.55 -14.34
C ASP A 190 21.33 -8.91 -14.66
N GLU A 191 20.51 -9.55 -15.51
CA GLU A 191 19.28 -8.98 -16.06
C GLU A 191 17.99 -9.49 -15.38
N LEU A 192 18.08 -9.82 -14.09
CA LEU A 192 16.93 -10.21 -13.25
C LEU A 192 16.80 -9.39 -11.96
N ASN A 193 17.58 -8.32 -11.81
CA ASN A 193 17.46 -7.42 -10.65
C ASN A 193 17.03 -5.99 -11.01
N GLU A 194 16.93 -5.64 -12.30
CA GLU A 194 16.47 -4.32 -12.74
C GLU A 194 14.94 -4.22 -12.94
N GLU A 195 14.25 -5.35 -13.15
CA GLU A 195 12.79 -5.36 -13.31
C GLU A 195 11.99 -5.15 -12.01
N ARG A 196 12.63 -5.25 -10.83
CA ARG A 196 12.01 -4.85 -9.56
C ARG A 196 11.99 -3.33 -9.35
N SER A 197 12.97 -2.61 -9.90
CA SER A 197 13.02 -1.14 -9.82
C SER A 197 12.02 -0.46 -10.76
N ALA A 198 11.76 -1.04 -11.95
CA ALA A 198 10.84 -0.44 -12.93
C ALA A 198 9.36 -0.47 -12.49
N ARG A 199 8.95 -1.43 -11.65
CA ARG A 199 7.56 -1.51 -11.14
C ARG A 199 7.24 -0.49 -10.04
N GLN A 200 8.25 0.07 -9.37
CA GLN A 200 8.07 1.15 -8.38
C GLN A 200 8.05 2.56 -9.01
N ALA A 201 8.58 2.75 -10.22
CA ALA A 201 8.58 4.06 -10.88
C ALA A 201 7.23 4.40 -11.55
N ASN A 202 6.54 3.40 -12.14
CA ASN A 202 5.28 3.64 -12.84
C ASN A 202 4.08 3.91 -11.92
N THR A 203 4.16 3.54 -10.63
CA THR A 203 3.11 3.88 -9.65
C THR A 203 3.21 5.31 -9.14
N LEU A 204 4.37 5.95 -9.21
CA LEU A 204 4.55 7.35 -8.77
C LEU A 204 4.19 8.36 -9.86
N LEU A 205 4.38 8.03 -11.14
CA LEU A 205 3.97 8.91 -12.25
C LEU A 205 2.45 8.99 -12.40
N ASP A 206 1.73 7.88 -12.26
CA ASP A 206 0.25 7.87 -12.24
C ASP A 206 -0.31 8.69 -11.06
N TYR A 207 0.32 8.58 -9.87
CA TYR A 207 -0.12 9.33 -8.69
C TYR A 207 0.19 10.84 -8.79
N PHE A 208 1.24 11.22 -9.53
CA PHE A 208 1.59 12.63 -9.77
C PHE A 208 0.70 13.25 -10.85
N GLU A 209 0.39 12.56 -11.94
CA GLU A 209 -0.51 13.06 -12.99
C GLU A 209 -1.95 13.25 -12.48
N ILE A 210 -2.44 12.32 -11.65
CA ILE A 210 -3.76 12.43 -11.01
C ILE A 210 -3.81 13.64 -10.05
N LYS A 211 -2.73 13.94 -9.33
CA LYS A 211 -2.68 15.12 -8.44
C LYS A 211 -2.53 16.44 -9.18
N VAL A 212 -1.74 16.50 -10.25
CA VAL A 212 -1.55 17.74 -11.04
C VAL A 212 -2.83 18.12 -11.78
N THR A 213 -3.59 17.16 -12.32
CA THR A 213 -4.90 17.41 -12.95
C THR A 213 -5.93 17.89 -11.93
N TYR A 214 -5.99 17.27 -10.74
CA TYR A 214 -6.92 17.68 -9.67
C TYR A 214 -6.68 19.12 -9.18
N TYR A 215 -5.41 19.50 -8.98
CA TYR A 215 -5.09 20.86 -8.54
C TYR A 215 -5.38 21.92 -9.62
N LYS A 216 -5.10 21.64 -10.90
CA LYS A 216 -5.33 22.58 -12.01
C LYS A 216 -6.83 22.82 -12.29
N MET A 217 -7.70 21.84 -11.99
CA MET A 217 -9.16 21.98 -12.09
C MET A 217 -9.79 22.78 -10.93
N SER A 218 -9.17 22.76 -9.74
CA SER A 218 -9.68 23.46 -8.55
C SER A 218 -9.45 24.98 -8.56
N THR A 219 -8.54 25.46 -9.42
CA THR A 219 -8.19 26.89 -9.55
C THR A 219 -8.85 27.59 -10.74
N LEU A 220 -9.71 26.90 -11.50
CA LEU A 220 -10.40 27.46 -12.67
C LEU A 220 -11.79 28.00 -12.29
N PRO A 221 -12.22 29.16 -12.83
CA PRO A 221 -13.56 29.68 -12.61
C PRO A 221 -14.64 28.74 -13.17
N THR A 222 -15.74 28.60 -12.43
CA THR A 222 -16.79 27.56 -12.56
C THR A 222 -17.39 27.40 -13.95
N LYS A 223 -17.33 28.44 -14.80
CA LYS A 223 -17.86 28.41 -16.17
C LYS A 223 -17.04 27.54 -17.14
N LEU A 224 -15.79 27.19 -16.81
CA LEU A 224 -14.92 26.38 -17.67
C LEU A 224 -14.84 24.90 -17.26
N GLN A 225 -15.33 24.53 -16.08
CA GLN A 225 -15.29 23.15 -15.58
C GLN A 225 -16.24 22.21 -16.32
N SER A 226 -17.38 22.70 -16.82
CA SER A 226 -18.36 21.91 -17.57
C SER A 226 -17.95 21.65 -19.03
N SER A 227 -17.09 22.49 -19.62
CA SER A 227 -16.65 22.32 -21.02
C SER A 227 -15.61 21.22 -21.18
N TRP A 228 -14.85 20.90 -20.13
CA TRP A 228 -13.79 19.88 -20.19
C TRP A 228 -14.33 18.44 -20.06
N LEU A 229 -15.45 18.23 -19.37
CA LEU A 229 -16.08 16.91 -19.23
C LEU A 229 -16.65 16.35 -20.54
N ASN A 230 -16.82 17.18 -21.58
CA ASN A 230 -17.36 16.78 -22.88
C ASN A 230 -16.28 16.51 -23.94
N PHE A 231 -14.99 16.65 -23.62
CA PHE A 231 -13.88 16.47 -24.58
C PHE A 231 -13.20 15.09 -24.49
N THR A 232 -13.59 14.26 -23.52
CA THR A 232 -12.99 12.94 -23.30
C THR A 232 -14.05 11.84 -23.47
N HIS A 233 -14.61 11.73 -24.67
CA HIS A 233 -15.45 10.60 -25.06
C HIS A 233 -15.17 10.17 -26.50
#